data_AF-A0A915NLX5-F1
#
_entry.id   AF-A0A915NLX5-F1
#
_cell.length_a   1.000
_cell.length_b   1.000
_cell.length_c   1.000
_cell.angle_alpha   90.00
_cell.angle_beta   90.00
_cell.angle_gamma   90.00
#
_symmetry.space_group_name_H-M   'P 1'
#
loop_
_entity.id
_entity.type
_entity.pdbx_description
1 polymer ?
#
loop_
_entity_poly.entity_id
_entity_poly.type
_entity_poly.pdbx_seq_one_letter_code
_entity_poly.pdbx_strand_id
1 'polypeptide(L)'
;MNSILNFYLIFTIYCFLLVRAFSEDSEDFSFILENEKITSVPIPVVIWHGMGDSCCNPLSMYYIKKLIQTNIPGIYVKSIMLGNNVVEDVEKGFFSNMNEQINIVCEMLKKDVNLLKGYNAIGFSQGGLFMRAIAQRCPYPPIRNLISVGGPQQGVFGLPHCSGSVAI
;
A
#
# COMPACT_ATOMS: atom_id res chain seq x y z
N MET A 1 75.33 0.61 10.32
CA MET A 1 74.44 1.58 9.64
C MET A 1 73.52 0.96 8.58
N ASN A 2 73.91 -0.16 7.93
CA ASN A 2 73.11 -0.77 6.84
C ASN A 2 71.92 -1.65 7.28
N SER A 3 71.91 -2.19 8.50
CA SER A 3 70.83 -3.09 8.96
C SER A 3 69.56 -2.36 9.38
N ILE A 4 69.69 -1.19 10.01
CA ILE A 4 68.55 -0.36 10.44
C ILE A 4 67.83 0.25 9.22
N LEU A 5 68.58 0.71 8.22
CA LEU A 5 68.01 1.28 6.99
C LEU A 5 67.19 0.24 6.21
N ASN A 6 67.63 -1.02 6.21
CA ASN A 6 66.91 -2.12 5.55
C ASN A 6 65.60 -2.47 6.26
N PHE A 7 65.57 -2.39 7.60
CA PHE A 7 64.35 -2.61 8.38
C PHE A 7 63.28 -1.55 8.11
N TYR A 8 63.66 -0.27 8.06
CA TYR A 8 62.74 0.80 7.70
C TYR A 8 62.21 0.65 6.27
N LEU A 9 63.04 0.23 5.31
CA LEU A 9 62.63 0.01 3.93
C LEU A 9 61.62 -1.15 3.81
N ILE A 10 61.86 -2.24 4.53
CA ILE A 10 60.94 -3.39 4.55
C ILE A 10 59.61 -2.99 5.21
N PHE A 11 59.66 -2.23 6.31
CA PHE A 11 58.46 -1.79 7.01
C PHE A 11 57.62 -0.82 6.17
N THR A 12 58.25 0.10 5.43
CA THR A 12 57.53 1.02 4.53
C THR A 12 56.94 0.29 3.34
N ILE A 13 57.64 -0.69 2.75
CA ILE A 13 57.11 -1.52 1.66
C ILE A 13 55.93 -2.37 2.15
N TYR A 14 56.02 -2.98 3.33
CA TYR A 14 54.95 -3.79 3.90
C TYR A 14 53.72 -2.94 4.23
N CYS A 15 53.92 -1.74 4.77
CA CYS A 15 52.84 -0.79 5.03
C CYS A 15 52.19 -0.33 3.72
N PHE A 16 52.97 -0.03 2.66
CA PHE A 16 52.42 0.31 1.34
C PHE A 16 51.65 -0.84 0.70
N LEU A 17 52.12 -2.08 0.83
CA LEU A 17 51.42 -3.26 0.32
C LEU A 17 50.13 -3.54 1.09
N LEU A 18 50.14 -3.40 2.42
CA LEU A 18 48.95 -3.51 3.25
C LEU A 18 47.92 -2.41 2.92
N VAL A 19 48.36 -1.16 2.75
CA VAL A 19 47.47 -0.05 2.39
C VAL A 19 46.86 -0.26 0.99
N ARG A 20 47.63 -0.80 0.04
CA ARG A 20 47.10 -1.14 -1.30
C ARG A 20 46.09 -2.29 -1.27
N ALA A 21 46.37 -3.35 -0.52
CA ALA A 21 45.44 -4.46 -0.33
C ALA A 21 44.12 -3.99 0.31
N PHE A 22 44.18 -3.07 1.27
CA PHE A 22 42.99 -2.47 1.85
C PHE A 22 42.27 -1.47 0.93
N SER A 23 42.96 -0.81 -0.01
CA SER A 23 42.33 0.14 -0.94
C SER A 23 41.54 -0.56 -2.06
N GLU A 24 42.02 -1.71 -2.56
CA GLU A 24 41.34 -2.48 -3.61
C GLU A 24 39.96 -3.00 -3.15
N ASP A 25 39.84 -3.46 -1.90
CA ASP A 25 38.56 -3.95 -1.35
C ASP A 25 37.51 -2.83 -1.12
N SER A 26 37.95 -1.56 -1.02
CA SER A 26 37.07 -0.44 -0.68
C SER A 26 36.31 0.15 -1.87
N GLU A 27 36.89 0.12 -3.07
CA GLU A 27 36.23 0.61 -4.28
C GLU A 27 35.17 -0.37 -4.80
N ASP A 28 35.42 -1.68 -4.66
CA ASP A 28 34.48 -2.73 -5.07
C ASP A 28 33.21 -2.73 -4.18
N PHE A 29 33.36 -2.48 -2.88
CA PHE A 29 32.23 -2.35 -1.95
C PHE A 29 31.41 -1.07 -2.18
N SER A 30 32.07 0.03 -2.55
CA SER A 30 31.41 1.30 -2.89
C SER A 30 30.60 1.18 -4.18
N PHE A 31 31.12 0.43 -5.16
CA PHE A 31 30.46 0.14 -6.43
C PHE A 31 29.24 -0.80 -6.28
N ILE A 32 29.30 -1.75 -5.35
CA ILE A 32 28.17 -2.65 -5.05
C ILE A 32 27.02 -1.89 -4.36
N LEU A 33 27.31 -0.90 -3.52
CA LEU A 33 26.29 -0.11 -2.83
C LEU A 33 25.59 0.93 -3.73
N GLU A 34 26.24 1.46 -4.76
CA GLU A 34 25.60 2.38 -5.70
C GLU A 34 24.61 1.69 -6.66
N ASN A 35 24.76 0.38 -6.88
CA ASN A 35 23.93 -0.38 -7.83
C ASN A 35 22.74 -1.14 -7.21
N GLU A 36 22.66 -1.27 -5.87
CA GLU A 36 21.46 -1.77 -5.19
C GLU A 36 20.74 -0.65 -4.44
N LYS A 37 20.12 0.27 -5.19
CA LYS A 37 18.94 0.96 -4.65
C LYS A 37 17.84 -0.09 -4.52
N ILE A 38 17.78 -0.80 -3.38
CA ILE A 38 16.65 -1.66 -3.00
C ILE A 38 15.42 -0.75 -2.98
N THR A 39 14.72 -0.69 -4.10
CA THR A 39 13.44 -0.02 -4.20
C THR A 39 12.45 -0.96 -3.52
N SER A 40 12.23 -0.75 -2.23
CA SER A 40 11.21 -1.51 -1.49
C SER A 40 9.88 -1.29 -2.21
N VAL A 41 9.36 -2.35 -2.85
CA VAL A 41 8.10 -2.26 -3.60
C VAL A 41 7.01 -1.79 -2.63
N PRO A 42 6.32 -0.66 -2.92
CA PRO A 42 5.30 -0.15 -2.02
C PRO A 42 4.19 -1.17 -1.78
N ILE A 43 3.72 -1.25 -0.54
CA ILE A 43 2.58 -2.11 -0.19
C ILE A 43 1.36 -1.63 -0.98
N PRO A 44 0.66 -2.51 -1.72
CA PRO A 44 -0.53 -2.14 -2.47
C PRO A 44 -1.64 -1.52 -1.63
N VAL A 45 -2.52 -0.77 -2.29
CA VAL A 45 -3.71 -0.19 -1.68
C VAL A 45 -4.96 -0.69 -2.39
N VAL A 46 -5.95 -1.12 -1.62
CA VAL A 46 -7.30 -1.42 -2.10
C VAL A 46 -8.26 -0.36 -1.57
N ILE A 47 -9.05 0.24 -2.46
CA ILE A 47 -10.04 1.27 -2.14
C ILE A 47 -11.44 0.72 -2.34
N TRP A 48 -12.34 1.02 -1.41
CA TRP A 48 -13.79 0.81 -1.56
C TRP A 48 -14.54 2.12 -1.38
N HIS A 49 -15.31 2.50 -2.40
CA HIS A 49 -16.15 3.69 -2.39
C HIS A 49 -17.37 3.56 -1.46
N GLY A 50 -18.04 4.70 -1.25
CA GLY A 50 -19.28 4.80 -0.49
C GLY A 50 -20.54 4.62 -1.34
N MET A 51 -21.69 4.78 -0.70
CA MET A 51 -23.01 4.80 -1.36
C MET A 51 -23.07 5.84 -2.47
N GLY A 52 -23.59 5.46 -3.65
CA GLY A 52 -23.83 6.40 -4.76
C GLY A 52 -22.60 6.87 -5.54
N ASP A 53 -21.42 6.33 -5.25
CA ASP A 53 -20.21 6.54 -6.03
C ASP A 53 -19.80 5.24 -6.76
N SER A 54 -18.69 5.28 -7.51
CA SER A 54 -18.13 4.11 -8.19
C SER A 54 -16.61 4.03 -8.03
N CYS A 55 -16.03 2.90 -8.46
CA CYS A 55 -14.58 2.67 -8.52
C CYS A 55 -13.80 3.79 -9.21
N CYS A 56 -14.44 4.48 -10.15
CA CYS A 56 -13.75 5.08 -11.28
C CYS A 56 -14.24 6.49 -11.61
N ASN A 57 -15.05 7.09 -10.74
CA ASN A 57 -15.49 8.47 -10.88
C ASN A 57 -14.28 9.45 -10.88
N PRO A 58 -14.07 10.24 -11.96
CA PRO A 58 -12.94 11.16 -12.09
C PRO A 58 -12.79 12.16 -10.95
N LEU A 59 -13.90 12.59 -10.33
CA LEU A 59 -13.91 13.59 -9.27
C LEU A 59 -13.83 12.98 -7.86
N SER A 60 -13.85 11.65 -7.76
CA SER A 60 -13.86 10.92 -6.48
C SER A 60 -12.79 9.83 -6.46
N MET A 61 -13.15 8.55 -6.56
CA MET A 61 -12.21 7.44 -6.37
C MET A 61 -11.07 7.41 -7.37
N TYR A 62 -11.30 7.82 -8.63
CA TYR A 62 -10.21 7.92 -9.59
C TYR A 62 -9.21 9.01 -9.19
N TYR A 63 -9.69 10.16 -8.70
CA TYR A 63 -8.84 11.21 -8.16
C TYR A 63 -8.02 10.72 -6.97
N ILE A 64 -8.65 10.04 -5.99
CA ILE A 64 -7.94 9.46 -4.84
C ILE A 64 -6.88 8.44 -5.29
N LYS A 65 -7.22 7.55 -6.22
CA LYS A 65 -6.27 6.59 -6.80
C LYS A 65 -5.08 7.32 -7.42
N LYS A 66 -5.31 8.36 -8.22
CA LYS A 66 -4.23 9.16 -8.82
C LYS A 66 -3.39 9.89 -7.80
N LEU A 67 -4.02 10.47 -6.77
CA LEU A 67 -3.31 11.14 -5.70
C LEU A 67 -2.33 10.18 -5.00
N ILE A 68 -2.75 8.96 -4.68
CA ILE A 68 -1.89 7.93 -4.07
C ILE A 68 -0.73 7.58 -5.02
N GLN A 69 -1.03 7.33 -6.29
CA GLN A 69 -0.02 6.96 -7.28
C GLN A 69 1.01 8.07 -7.54
N THR A 70 0.59 9.34 -7.50
CA THR A 70 1.49 10.50 -7.66
C THR A 70 2.42 10.65 -6.48
N ASN A 71 1.94 10.41 -5.25
CA ASN A 71 2.75 10.58 -4.03
C ASN A 71 3.60 9.35 -3.69
N ILE A 72 3.27 8.16 -4.23
CA ILE A 72 4.00 6.92 -3.97
C ILE A 72 4.31 6.22 -5.30
N PRO A 73 5.44 6.56 -5.94
CA PRO A 73 5.83 5.97 -7.22
C PRO A 73 5.91 4.43 -7.17
N GLY A 74 5.34 3.77 -8.18
CA GLY A 74 5.36 2.30 -8.30
C GLY A 74 4.31 1.55 -7.47
N ILE A 75 3.44 2.25 -6.73
CA ILE A 75 2.38 1.59 -5.94
C ILE A 75 1.26 1.01 -6.83
N TYR A 76 0.84 -0.21 -6.51
CA TYR A 76 -0.38 -0.80 -7.07
C TYR A 76 -1.61 -0.31 -6.29
N VAL A 77 -2.60 0.24 -7.01
CA VAL A 77 -3.88 0.70 -6.42
C VAL A 77 -5.07 0.05 -7.12
N LYS A 78 -5.79 -0.80 -6.39
CA LYS A 78 -7.04 -1.42 -6.81
C LYS A 78 -8.22 -0.61 -6.27
N SER A 79 -9.02 -0.01 -7.15
CA SER A 79 -10.33 0.52 -6.77
C SER A 79 -11.36 -0.57 -7.06
N ILE A 80 -12.11 -1.00 -6.05
CA ILE A 80 -13.11 -2.07 -6.20
C ILE A 80 -14.24 -1.57 -7.09
N MET A 81 -14.60 -2.38 -8.09
CA MET A 81 -15.77 -2.21 -8.95
C MET A 81 -16.60 -3.48 -8.85
N LEU A 82 -17.90 -3.33 -8.59
CA LEU A 82 -18.87 -4.40 -8.58
C LEU A 82 -19.79 -4.30 -9.79
N GLY A 83 -20.04 -5.41 -10.46
CA GLY A 83 -20.79 -5.42 -11.72
C GLY A 83 -19.89 -5.22 -12.94
N ASN A 84 -20.52 -5.06 -14.10
CA ASN A 84 -19.83 -5.05 -15.39
C ASN A 84 -19.43 -3.64 -15.85
N ASN A 85 -19.99 -2.61 -15.25
CA ASN A 85 -19.77 -1.21 -15.62
C ASN A 85 -20.02 -0.27 -14.43
N VAL A 86 -19.71 1.01 -14.65
CA VAL A 86 -19.76 2.06 -13.63
C VAL A 86 -21.19 2.31 -13.11
N VAL A 87 -22.21 2.10 -13.95
CA VAL A 87 -23.62 2.31 -13.57
C VAL A 87 -24.07 1.20 -12.62
N GLU A 88 -23.79 -0.05 -12.97
CA GLU A 88 -24.08 -1.20 -12.10
C GLU A 88 -23.35 -1.09 -10.74
N ASP A 89 -22.12 -0.54 -10.73
CA ASP A 89 -21.34 -0.33 -9.50
C ASP A 89 -22.02 0.67 -8.56
N VAL A 90 -22.51 1.79 -9.11
CA VAL A 90 -23.31 2.79 -8.38
C VAL A 90 -24.60 2.17 -7.85
N GLU A 91 -25.35 1.46 -8.69
CA GLU A 91 -26.63 0.83 -8.32
C GLU A 91 -26.44 -0.21 -7.20
N LYS A 92 -25.39 -1.04 -7.30
CA LYS A 92 -25.05 -2.02 -6.25
C LYS A 92 -24.67 -1.33 -4.95
N GLY A 93 -24.13 -0.12 -4.99
CA GLY A 93 -23.91 0.71 -3.80
C GLY A 93 -25.17 0.96 -2.96
N PHE A 94 -26.36 0.90 -3.57
CA PHE A 94 -27.66 1.08 -2.90
C PHE A 94 -28.44 -0.22 -2.70
N PHE A 95 -28.55 -1.05 -3.73
CA PHE A 95 -29.62 -2.06 -3.80
C PHE A 95 -29.15 -3.51 -3.63
N SER A 96 -27.84 -3.75 -3.54
CA SER A 96 -27.30 -5.11 -3.45
C SER A 96 -27.06 -5.55 -2.00
N ASN A 97 -27.23 -6.85 -1.74
CA ASN A 97 -26.97 -7.42 -0.43
C ASN A 97 -25.47 -7.31 -0.08
N MET A 98 -25.18 -6.61 1.02
CA MET A 98 -23.79 -6.41 1.48
C MET A 98 -23.05 -7.72 1.70
N ASN A 99 -23.66 -8.76 2.26
CA ASN A 99 -22.98 -10.03 2.53
C ASN A 99 -22.51 -10.70 1.23
N GLU A 100 -23.29 -10.59 0.15
CA GLU A 100 -22.91 -11.10 -1.17
C GLU A 100 -21.76 -10.28 -1.76
N GLN A 101 -21.80 -8.95 -1.63
CA GLN A 101 -20.69 -8.10 -2.07
C GLN A 101 -19.38 -8.45 -1.36
N ILE A 102 -19.43 -8.67 -0.04
CA ILE A 102 -18.26 -9.11 0.73
C ILE A 102 -17.70 -10.42 0.15
N ASN A 103 -18.54 -11.41 -0.14
CA ASN A 103 -18.09 -12.68 -0.71
C ASN A 103 -17.44 -12.48 -2.10
N ILE A 104 -18.07 -11.69 -2.97
CA ILE A 104 -17.53 -11.37 -4.31
C ILE A 104 -16.17 -10.69 -4.20
N VAL A 105 -16.04 -9.70 -3.31
CA VAL A 105 -14.78 -8.98 -3.12
C VAL A 105 -13.73 -9.87 -2.49
N CYS A 106 -14.05 -10.72 -1.51
CA CYS A 106 -13.09 -11.68 -0.96
C CYS A 106 -12.46 -12.54 -2.07
N GLU A 107 -13.27 -13.07 -3.00
CA GLU A 107 -12.76 -13.86 -4.12
C GLU A 107 -11.99 -13.03 -5.15
N MET A 108 -12.41 -11.78 -5.39
CA MET A 108 -11.68 -10.85 -6.24
C MET A 108 -10.27 -10.57 -5.70
N LEU A 109 -10.14 -10.33 -4.39
CA LEU A 109 -8.87 -9.99 -3.76
C LEU A 109 -7.92 -11.19 -3.68
N LYS A 110 -8.44 -12.41 -3.46
CA LYS A 110 -7.64 -13.65 -3.52
C LYS A 110 -7.04 -13.93 -4.90
N LYS A 111 -7.73 -13.54 -5.97
CA LYS A 111 -7.28 -13.76 -7.35
C LYS A 111 -6.29 -12.71 -7.84
N ASP A 112 -6.16 -11.58 -7.14
CA ASP A 112 -5.22 -10.52 -7.52
C ASP A 112 -3.81 -10.82 -7.00
N VAL A 113 -2.94 -11.25 -7.92
CA VAL A 113 -1.56 -11.65 -7.61
C VAL A 113 -0.74 -10.55 -6.93
N ASN A 114 -1.09 -9.27 -7.15
CA ASN A 114 -0.39 -8.14 -6.54
C ASN A 114 -0.68 -8.04 -5.04
N LEU A 115 -1.80 -8.59 -4.57
CA LEU A 115 -2.27 -8.44 -3.18
C LEU A 115 -1.86 -9.61 -2.28
N LEU A 116 -1.33 -10.71 -2.84
CA LEU A 116 -1.07 -11.96 -2.11
C LEU A 116 -0.14 -11.79 -0.90
N LYS A 117 0.81 -10.84 -0.96
CA LYS A 117 1.74 -10.51 0.15
C LYS A 117 1.15 -9.53 1.19
N GLY A 118 -0.14 -9.23 1.08
CA GLY A 118 -0.87 -8.29 1.91
C GLY A 118 -0.95 -6.89 1.32
N TYR A 119 -1.95 -6.13 1.77
CA TYR A 119 -2.29 -4.82 1.23
C TYR A 119 -2.82 -3.89 2.32
N ASN A 120 -2.79 -2.58 2.08
CA ASN A 120 -3.51 -1.60 2.87
C ASN A 120 -4.92 -1.42 2.29
N ALA A 121 -5.92 -1.25 3.16
CA ALA A 121 -7.30 -1.05 2.78
C ALA A 121 -7.76 0.37 3.15
N ILE A 122 -8.45 1.04 2.23
CA ILE A 122 -9.09 2.33 2.47
C ILE A 122 -10.56 2.21 2.10
N GLY A 123 -11.46 2.51 3.03
CA GLY A 123 -12.90 2.50 2.78
C GLY A 123 -13.52 3.86 3.07
N PHE A 124 -14.29 4.38 2.12
CA PHE A 124 -14.98 5.67 2.21
C PHE A 124 -16.46 5.47 2.56
N SER A 125 -16.97 6.23 3.54
CA SER A 125 -18.36 6.11 4.00
C SER A 125 -18.71 4.63 4.27
N GLN A 126 -19.78 4.06 3.72
CA GLN A 126 -20.14 2.65 3.91
C GLN A 126 -19.00 1.68 3.54
N GLY A 127 -18.12 2.01 2.58
CA GLY A 127 -16.97 1.21 2.20
C GLY A 127 -16.00 0.96 3.36
N GLY A 128 -15.95 1.84 4.35
CA GLY A 128 -15.17 1.64 5.58
C GLY A 128 -15.71 0.53 6.47
N LEU A 129 -17.04 0.41 6.56
CA LEU A 129 -17.70 -0.71 7.23
C LEU A 129 -17.48 -2.01 6.45
N PHE A 130 -17.52 -1.94 5.12
CA PHE A 130 -17.35 -3.10 4.25
C PHE A 130 -15.93 -3.66 4.34
N MET A 131 -14.91 -2.80 4.34
CA MET A 131 -13.52 -3.21 4.51
C MET A 131 -13.24 -3.82 5.89
N ARG A 132 -13.93 -3.36 6.95
CA ARG A 132 -13.90 -4.04 8.24
C ARG A 132 -14.48 -5.46 8.12
N ALA A 133 -15.59 -5.64 7.41
CA ALA A 133 -16.17 -6.96 7.19
C ALA A 133 -15.22 -7.89 6.40
N ILE A 134 -14.50 -7.37 5.40
CA ILE A 134 -13.43 -8.12 4.69
C ILE A 134 -12.37 -8.59 5.68
N ALA A 135 -11.83 -7.68 6.50
CA ALA A 135 -10.80 -8.02 7.49
C ALA A 135 -11.24 -9.13 8.45
N GLN A 136 -12.53 -9.17 8.80
CA GLN A 136 -13.08 -10.15 9.74
C GLN A 136 -13.48 -11.49 9.08
N ARG A 137 -13.88 -11.49 7.80
CA ARG A 137 -14.47 -12.67 7.14
C ARG A 137 -13.53 -13.38 6.17
N CYS A 138 -12.59 -12.67 5.56
CA CYS A 138 -11.61 -13.26 4.64
C CYS A 138 -10.20 -12.74 4.96
N PRO A 139 -9.49 -13.38 5.92
CA PRO A 139 -8.19 -12.90 6.40
C PRO A 139 -7.04 -13.05 5.39
N TYR A 140 -7.29 -13.66 4.23
CA TYR A 140 -6.31 -13.85 3.16
C TYR A 140 -6.83 -13.29 1.82
N PRO A 141 -6.05 -12.45 1.10
CA PRO A 141 -4.77 -11.89 1.51
C PRO A 141 -4.87 -10.94 2.72
N PRO A 142 -3.81 -10.78 3.53
CA PRO A 142 -3.92 -10.05 4.80
C PRO A 142 -3.99 -8.54 4.60
N ILE A 143 -4.98 -7.90 5.23
CA ILE A 143 -5.01 -6.44 5.40
C ILE A 143 -3.96 -6.06 6.43
N ARG A 144 -3.02 -5.17 6.06
CA ARG A 144 -1.98 -4.64 6.94
C ARG A 144 -2.46 -3.45 7.75
N ASN A 145 -3.03 -2.46 7.08
CA ASN A 145 -3.66 -1.31 7.68
C ASN A 145 -5.06 -1.13 7.10
N LEU A 146 -6.03 -0.79 7.94
CA LEU A 146 -7.38 -0.43 7.54
C LEU A 146 -7.64 1.04 7.89
N ILE A 147 -7.87 1.87 6.87
CA ILE A 147 -8.23 3.27 7.01
C ILE A 147 -9.70 3.42 6.66
N SER A 148 -10.52 3.84 7.63
CA SER A 148 -11.93 4.14 7.41
C SER A 148 -12.13 5.66 7.38
N VAL A 149 -12.50 6.18 6.21
CA VAL A 149 -12.79 7.60 6.01
C VAL A 149 -14.30 7.82 6.18
N GLY A 150 -14.71 8.16 7.40
CA GLY A 150 -16.12 8.45 7.72
C GLY A 150 -17.06 7.24 7.67
N GLY A 151 -16.56 6.04 7.97
CA GLY A 151 -17.39 4.83 7.90
C GLY A 151 -18.31 4.62 9.11
N PRO A 152 -19.59 4.23 8.91
CA PRO A 152 -20.56 4.04 9.98
C PRO A 152 -20.38 2.69 10.68
N GLN A 153 -19.34 2.55 11.50
CA GLN A 153 -18.95 1.25 12.08
C GLN A 153 -20.02 0.63 12.99
N GLN A 154 -20.88 1.45 13.58
CA GLN A 154 -22.03 1.09 14.42
C GLN A 154 -23.39 1.32 13.71
N GLY A 155 -23.39 1.44 12.39
CA GLY A 155 -24.57 1.81 11.63
C GLY A 155 -24.93 3.29 11.77
N VAL A 156 -26.18 3.62 11.42
CA VAL A 156 -26.73 4.97 11.46
C VAL A 156 -28.14 4.93 12.03
N PHE A 157 -28.54 6.00 12.72
CA PHE A 157 -29.89 6.19 13.24
C PHE A 157 -30.35 7.63 12.99
N GLY A 158 -30.65 7.93 11.73
CA GLY A 158 -31.08 9.27 11.30
C GLY A 158 -30.99 9.45 9.79
N LEU A 159 -31.73 10.41 9.27
CA LEU A 159 -31.67 10.81 7.87
C LEU A 159 -30.75 12.04 7.71
N PRO A 160 -29.89 12.09 6.68
CA PRO A 160 -29.06 13.25 6.41
C PRO A 160 -29.91 14.53 6.30
N HIS A 161 -29.47 15.60 6.96
CA HIS A 161 -30.14 16.92 6.95
C HIS A 161 -31.62 16.90 7.41
N CYS A 162 -32.04 15.88 8.15
CA CYS A 162 -33.33 15.86 8.80
C CYS A 162 -33.19 16.37 10.23
N SER A 163 -33.46 17.66 10.44
CA SER A 163 -33.58 18.22 11.79
C SER A 163 -34.82 17.62 12.44
N GLY A 164 -34.65 16.56 13.23
CA GLY A 164 -35.71 16.12 14.13
C GLY A 164 -36.14 17.27 15.03
N SER A 165 -37.40 17.28 15.46
CA SER A 165 -37.84 18.12 16.58
C SER A 165 -37.08 17.68 17.82
N VAL A 166 -35.91 18.26 18.08
CA VAL A 166 -35.18 17.97 19.32
C VAL A 166 -35.92 18.68 20.44
N ALA A 167 -36.86 17.99 21.09
CA ALA A 167 -37.25 18.30 22.45
C ALA A 167 -36.14 17.73 23.35
N ILE A 168 -35.18 18.58 23.71
CA ILE A 168 -34.31 18.35 24.88
C ILE A 168 -35.07 18.88 26.10
#